data_AF-A0A920KNC1-F1
#
_entry.id   AF-A0A920KNC1-F1
#
_cell.length_a   1.000
_cell.length_b   1.000
_cell.length_c   1.000
_cell.angle_alpha   90.00
_cell.angle_beta   90.00
_cell.angle_gamma   90.00
#
_symmetry.space_group_name_H-M   'P 1'
#
loop_
_entity.id
_entity.type
_entity.pdbx_description
1 polymer ?
#
loop_
_entity_poly.entity_id
_entity_poly.type
_entity_poly.pdbx_seq_one_letter_code
_entity_poly.pdbx_strand_id
1 'polypeptide(L)'
;MAVVPSLAIHLDREANKQRSINPQKDVVPLVMLGDAKGFDFKSWLAEKLAEQDKTCVGARVMDYELSLYDTQPPALVGIDQSFVTSARLDNLLSCYAGLRAIIDEQEAEWSMLVATDHEEVGSASAIGAQGPMLMDALTRWCLIRCSISSSEMNPGCSRSIMPMRCTRTMRISMMSITAPNWERAR
;
A
#
# COMPACT_ATOMS: atom_id res chain seq x y z
N MET A 1 -7.98 15.85 12.15
CA MET A 1 -8.47 14.49 12.44
C MET A 1 -9.81 14.32 11.73
N ALA A 2 -9.98 13.26 10.96
CA ALA A 2 -11.22 12.99 10.22
C ALA A 2 -11.98 11.87 10.93
N VAL A 3 -13.31 11.91 10.93
CA VAL A 3 -14.14 10.90 11.60
C VAL A 3 -15.27 10.45 10.68
N VAL A 4 -15.49 9.15 10.57
CA VAL A 4 -16.68 8.57 9.91
C VAL A 4 -17.65 8.13 11.02
N PRO A 5 -18.63 8.97 11.40
CA PRO A 5 -19.55 8.62 12.48
C PRO A 5 -20.57 7.58 12.01
N SER A 6 -20.85 6.58 12.87
CA SER A 6 -22.00 5.70 12.67
C SER A 6 -23.27 6.34 13.22
N LEU A 7 -24.41 6.06 12.58
CA LEU A 7 -25.73 6.44 13.09
C LEU A 7 -25.96 5.77 14.45
N ALA A 8 -26.54 6.52 15.39
CA ALA A 8 -26.85 6.00 16.71
C ALA A 8 -27.84 4.83 16.63
N ILE A 9 -27.58 3.75 17.37
CA ILE A 9 -28.40 2.53 17.37
C ILE A 9 -29.88 2.78 17.75
N HIS A 10 -30.16 3.83 18.53
CA HIS A 10 -31.52 4.24 18.87
C HIS A 10 -32.33 4.67 17.63
N LEU A 11 -31.65 5.16 16.61
CA LEU A 11 -32.21 5.59 15.33
C LEU A 11 -32.13 4.50 14.25
N ASP A 12 -31.39 3.41 14.52
CA ASP A 12 -31.23 2.26 13.62
C ASP A 12 -31.48 0.95 14.37
N ARG A 13 -32.76 0.52 14.37
CA ARG A 13 -33.22 -0.69 15.08
C ARG A 13 -32.67 -1.99 14.48
N GLU A 14 -32.20 -1.96 13.24
CA GLU A 14 -31.72 -3.14 12.52
C GLU A 14 -30.18 -3.21 12.44
N ALA A 15 -29.47 -2.26 13.07
CA ALA A 15 -28.01 -2.11 13.03
C ALA A 15 -27.23 -3.40 13.37
N ASN A 16 -27.78 -4.26 14.23
CA ASN A 16 -27.12 -5.50 14.70
C ASN A 16 -27.48 -6.76 13.90
N LYS A 17 -28.41 -6.69 12.93
CA LYS A 17 -28.85 -7.88 12.18
C LYS A 17 -28.22 -7.95 10.80
N GLN A 18 -28.42 -6.93 9.97
CA GLN A 18 -27.90 -6.87 8.60
C GLN A 18 -27.66 -5.41 8.19
N ARG A 19 -26.52 -4.86 8.64
CA ARG A 19 -26.11 -3.52 8.21
C ARG A 19 -25.34 -3.62 6.89
N SER A 20 -25.94 -3.14 5.81
CA SER A 20 -25.22 -2.85 4.57
C SER A 20 -24.65 -1.43 4.66
N ILE A 21 -23.35 -1.28 4.41
CA ILE A 21 -22.68 0.03 4.38
C ILE A 21 -22.55 0.43 2.93
N ASN A 22 -23.11 1.59 2.57
CA ASN A 22 -22.94 2.17 1.25
C ASN A 22 -21.60 2.92 1.16
N PRO A 23 -20.63 2.49 0.32
CA PRO A 23 -19.31 3.10 0.25
C PRO A 23 -19.32 4.59 -0.10
N GLN A 24 -20.31 5.07 -0.86
CA GLN A 24 -20.38 6.44 -1.34
C GLN A 24 -21.09 7.40 -0.37
N LYS A 25 -22.03 6.89 0.44
CA LYS A 25 -22.87 7.72 1.32
C LYS A 25 -22.49 7.61 2.79
N ASP A 26 -22.11 6.41 3.23
CA ASP A 26 -21.93 6.12 4.65
C ASP A 26 -20.47 6.23 5.12
N VAL A 27 -19.53 6.33 4.17
CA VAL A 27 -18.08 6.41 4.43
C VAL A 27 -17.53 7.81 4.13
N VAL A 28 -18.40 8.84 4.14
CA VAL A 28 -17.97 10.23 3.94
C VAL A 28 -17.37 10.76 5.25
N PRO A 29 -16.07 11.12 5.27
CA PRO A 29 -15.41 11.58 6.47
C PRO A 29 -15.81 13.01 6.81
N LEU A 30 -16.13 13.25 8.09
CA LEU A 30 -16.32 14.59 8.64
C LEU A 30 -14.96 15.15 9.09
N VAL A 31 -14.62 16.34 8.61
CA VAL A 31 -13.33 17.01 8.90
C VAL A 31 -13.49 18.35 9.61
N MET A 32 -14.65 19.00 9.46
CA MET A 32 -14.92 20.32 10.02
C MET A 32 -16.43 20.51 10.21
N LEU A 33 -16.82 21.30 11.21
CA LEU A 33 -18.18 21.82 11.40
C LEU A 33 -18.18 23.31 11.06
N GLY A 34 -19.00 23.74 10.10
CA GLY A 34 -19.08 25.16 9.70
C GLY A 34 -19.63 25.37 8.28
N ASP A 35 -19.74 26.62 7.85
CA ASP A 35 -20.13 26.95 6.47
C ASP A 35 -18.97 26.66 5.51
N ALA A 36 -19.23 25.85 4.49
CA ALA A 36 -18.27 25.53 3.45
C ALA A 36 -18.04 26.71 2.48
N LYS A 37 -18.95 27.70 2.46
CA LYS A 37 -18.84 28.90 1.61
C LYS A 37 -17.71 29.81 2.10
N GLY A 38 -16.48 29.45 1.76
CA GLY A 38 -15.27 30.19 2.14
C GLY A 38 -14.10 29.29 2.51
N PHE A 39 -14.33 27.98 2.65
CA PHE A 39 -13.25 27.04 2.91
C PHE A 39 -12.61 26.59 1.61
N ASP A 40 -11.38 27.05 1.35
CA ASP A 40 -10.54 26.51 0.28
C ASP A 40 -9.59 25.44 0.84
N PHE A 41 -9.86 24.20 0.47
CA PHE A 41 -9.08 23.04 0.89
C PHE A 41 -7.61 23.12 0.44
N LYS A 42 -7.33 23.71 -0.74
CA LYS A 42 -5.95 23.80 -1.26
C LYS A 42 -5.12 24.80 -0.46
N SER A 43 -5.70 25.94 -0.13
CA SER A 43 -5.05 26.92 0.76
C SER A 43 -4.83 26.35 2.15
N TRP A 44 -5.85 25.70 2.74
CA TRP A 44 -5.71 25.03 4.03
C TRP A 44 -4.62 23.94 4.03
N LEU A 45 -4.52 23.14 2.96
CA LEU A 45 -3.48 22.12 2.83
C LEU A 45 -2.08 22.73 2.72
N ALA A 46 -1.93 23.82 1.96
CA ALA A 46 -0.66 24.55 1.85
C ALA A 46 -0.19 25.09 3.21
N GLU A 47 -1.11 25.66 3.99
CA GLU A 47 -0.83 26.13 5.35
C GLU A 47 -0.37 24.98 6.26
N LYS A 48 -1.06 23.84 6.24
CA LYS A 48 -0.69 22.66 7.04
C LYS A 48 0.67 22.09 6.66
N LEU A 49 1.01 22.09 5.37
CA LEU A 49 2.33 21.68 4.90
C LEU A 49 3.43 22.63 5.38
N ALA A 50 3.18 23.95 5.34
CA ALA A 50 4.12 24.95 5.82
C ALA A 50 4.38 24.88 7.34
N GLU A 51 3.40 24.43 8.12
CA GLU A 51 3.57 24.16 9.57
C GLU A 51 4.49 22.96 9.83
N GLN A 52 4.44 21.93 8.98
CA GLN A 52 5.26 20.71 9.12
C GLN A 52 6.65 20.85 8.52
N ASP A 53 6.76 21.55 7.39
CA ASP A 53 8.01 21.79 6.68
C ASP A 53 8.09 23.26 6.23
N LYS A 54 9.10 23.96 6.76
CA LYS A 54 9.34 25.37 6.45
C LYS A 54 9.66 25.64 4.98
N THR A 55 10.09 24.63 4.22
CA THR A 55 10.33 24.76 2.78
C THR A 55 9.05 24.97 1.97
N CYS A 56 7.89 24.62 2.55
CA CYS A 56 6.58 24.78 1.92
C CYS A 56 5.94 26.16 2.15
N VAL A 57 6.60 27.09 2.86
CA VAL A 57 6.06 28.45 3.09
C VAL A 57 5.88 29.18 1.76
N GLY A 58 4.64 29.60 1.47
CA GLY A 58 4.29 30.25 0.20
C GLY A 58 4.11 29.29 -0.98
N ALA A 59 4.18 27.98 -0.76
CA ALA A 59 3.86 26.99 -1.79
C ALA A 59 2.36 27.02 -2.13
N ARG A 60 2.04 26.70 -3.38
CA ARG A 60 0.66 26.60 -3.87
C ARG A 60 0.37 25.15 -4.28
N VAL A 61 -0.66 24.56 -3.69
CA VAL A 61 -1.11 23.21 -4.04
C VAL A 61 -1.76 23.23 -5.42
N MET A 62 -1.18 22.51 -6.38
CA MET A 62 -1.74 22.35 -7.72
C MET A 62 -2.82 21.27 -7.74
N ASP A 63 -2.48 20.10 -7.22
CA ASP A 63 -3.36 18.93 -7.10
C ASP A 63 -2.97 18.11 -5.87
N TYR A 64 -3.82 17.18 -5.46
CA TYR A 64 -3.57 16.33 -4.30
C TYR A 64 -4.14 14.92 -4.48
N GLU A 65 -3.40 13.93 -3.99
CA GLU A 65 -3.87 12.57 -3.78
C GLU A 65 -3.68 12.25 -2.30
N LEU A 66 -4.79 12.02 -1.60
CA LEU A 66 -4.80 11.87 -0.14
C LEU A 66 -5.54 10.59 0.24
N SER A 67 -4.97 9.85 1.19
CA SER A 67 -5.59 8.68 1.78
C SER A 67 -5.79 8.89 3.27
N LEU A 68 -6.95 8.49 3.77
CA LEU A 68 -7.19 8.43 5.20
C LEU A 68 -6.53 7.19 5.79
N TYR A 69 -5.89 7.36 6.93
CA TYR A 69 -5.27 6.28 7.67
C TYR A 69 -5.62 6.41 9.16
N ASP A 70 -5.58 5.28 9.84
CA ASP A 70 -5.79 5.23 11.29
C ASP A 70 -4.62 5.91 12.02
N THR A 71 -4.93 6.83 12.92
CA THR A 71 -3.96 7.52 13.79
C THR A 71 -3.53 6.67 14.98
N GLN A 72 -4.20 5.55 15.25
CA GLN A 72 -3.82 4.63 16.32
C GLN A 72 -2.48 3.94 16.01
N PRO A 73 -1.49 3.99 16.91
CA PRO A 73 -0.21 3.32 16.69
C PRO A 73 -0.35 1.79 16.78
N PRO A 74 0.57 1.04 16.14
CA PRO A 74 0.62 -0.41 16.29
C PRO A 74 0.92 -0.82 17.73
N ALA A 75 0.37 -1.95 18.15
CA ALA A 75 0.51 -2.46 19.52
C ALA A 75 0.62 -3.99 19.56
N LEU A 76 1.27 -4.49 20.61
CA LEU A 76 1.19 -5.90 20.98
C LEU A 76 -0.06 -6.13 21.85
N VAL A 77 -0.80 -7.19 21.55
CA VAL A 77 -2.04 -7.56 22.25
C VAL A 77 -2.02 -9.03 22.65
N GLY A 78 -2.93 -9.39 23.56
CA GLY A 78 -2.93 -10.69 24.24
C GLY A 78 -2.30 -10.60 25.63
N ILE A 79 -2.68 -11.52 26.51
CA ILE A 79 -2.17 -11.58 27.90
C ILE A 79 -0.65 -11.74 27.91
N ASP A 80 -0.12 -12.46 26.92
CA ASP A 80 1.28 -12.76 26.70
C ASP A 80 1.95 -11.87 25.63
N GLN A 81 1.21 -10.87 25.10
CA GLN A 81 1.69 -9.98 24.03
C GLN A 81 2.10 -10.71 22.73
N SER A 82 1.54 -11.90 22.47
CA SER A 82 1.90 -12.72 21.30
C SER A 82 1.33 -12.23 19.97
N PHE A 83 0.41 -11.26 19.96
CA PHE A 83 -0.23 -10.78 18.75
C PHE A 83 0.20 -9.34 18.43
N VAL A 84 0.43 -9.06 17.14
CA VAL A 84 0.67 -7.70 16.65
C VAL A 84 -0.61 -7.18 16.01
N THR A 85 -1.08 -6.02 16.45
CA THR A 85 -2.19 -5.28 15.81
C THR A 85 -1.66 -4.00 15.19
N SER A 86 -1.91 -3.82 13.90
CA SER A 86 -1.57 -2.61 13.16
C SER A 86 -2.49 -2.48 11.95
N ALA A 87 -2.71 -1.26 11.49
CA ALA A 87 -3.24 -1.03 10.16
C ALA A 87 -2.23 -1.53 9.10
N ARG A 88 -2.75 -1.99 7.95
CA ARG A 88 -1.98 -2.32 6.73
C ARG A 88 -0.90 -3.41 6.90
N LEU A 89 -1.11 -4.37 7.81
CA LEU A 89 -0.21 -5.54 7.92
C LEU A 89 -0.11 -6.26 6.57
N ASP A 90 -1.24 -6.40 5.89
CA ASP A 90 -1.28 -6.79 4.49
C ASP A 90 -1.04 -5.54 3.60
N ASN A 91 0.02 -5.42 2.81
CA ASN A 91 1.16 -6.33 2.65
C ASN A 91 2.48 -5.75 3.22
N LEU A 92 2.42 -4.73 4.08
CA LEU A 92 3.62 -4.07 4.62
C LEU A 92 4.49 -5.01 5.45
N LEU A 93 3.89 -6.01 6.11
CA LEU A 93 4.66 -7.01 6.86
C LEU A 93 5.57 -7.83 5.95
N SER A 94 5.08 -8.22 4.77
CA SER A 94 5.87 -8.95 3.76
C SER A 94 6.95 -8.07 3.15
N CYS A 95 6.64 -6.81 2.86
CA CYS A 95 7.62 -5.83 2.39
C CYS A 95 8.75 -5.62 3.41
N TYR A 96 8.40 -5.51 4.70
CA TYR A 96 9.38 -5.39 5.78
C TYR A 96 10.26 -6.64 5.91
N ALA A 97 9.65 -7.82 5.90
CA ALA A 97 10.37 -9.09 6.00
C ALA A 97 11.32 -9.30 4.80
N GLY A 98 10.84 -9.02 3.58
CA GLY A 98 11.65 -9.12 2.36
C GLY A 98 12.81 -8.12 2.34
N LEU A 99 12.56 -6.87 2.77
CA LEU A 99 13.62 -5.85 2.87
C LEU A 99 14.66 -6.23 3.91
N ARG A 100 14.23 -6.71 5.09
CA ARG A 100 15.16 -7.17 6.13
C ARG A 100 16.01 -8.35 5.67
N ALA A 101 15.40 -9.33 5.01
CA ALA A 101 16.13 -10.46 4.47
C ALA A 101 17.25 -10.02 3.50
N ILE A 102 17.01 -9.02 2.65
CA ILE A 102 18.02 -8.51 1.72
C ILE A 102 19.12 -7.70 2.42
N ILE A 103 18.77 -6.95 3.47
CA ILE A 103 19.76 -6.20 4.26
C ILE A 103 20.69 -7.14 5.04
N ASP A 104 20.14 -8.22 5.58
CA ASP A 104 20.87 -9.17 6.41
C ASP A 104 21.63 -10.23 5.59
N GLU A 105 21.32 -10.36 4.29
CA GLU A 105 22.00 -11.25 3.36
C GLU A 105 23.38 -10.72 2.96
N GLN A 106 24.42 -11.55 3.10
CA GLN A 106 25.82 -11.16 2.87
C GLN A 106 26.49 -11.95 1.75
N GLU A 107 25.92 -13.08 1.34
CA GLU A 107 26.54 -14.03 0.42
C GLU A 107 25.91 -13.98 -0.98
N ALA A 108 24.76 -13.31 -1.13
CA ALA A 108 24.12 -13.17 -2.43
C ALA A 108 24.91 -12.23 -3.35
N GLU A 109 25.25 -12.72 -4.55
CA GLU A 109 25.90 -11.93 -5.60
C GLU A 109 25.02 -10.74 -6.05
N TRP A 110 23.70 -10.94 -6.06
CA TRP A 110 22.70 -9.90 -6.31
C TRP A 110 21.35 -10.33 -5.71
N SER A 111 20.60 -9.36 -5.18
CA SER A 111 19.25 -9.55 -4.65
C SER A 111 18.39 -8.34 -5.02
N MET A 112 17.11 -8.58 -5.33
CA MET A 112 16.17 -7.54 -5.70
C MET A 112 14.84 -7.75 -4.98
N LEU A 113 14.39 -6.74 -4.25
CA LEU A 113 13.02 -6.65 -3.76
C LEU A 113 12.18 -5.87 -4.76
N VAL A 114 11.02 -6.42 -5.12
CA VAL A 114 10.03 -5.69 -5.92
C VAL A 114 8.78 -5.56 -5.08
N ALA A 115 8.51 -4.35 -4.61
CA ALA A 115 7.26 -3.99 -3.94
C ALA A 115 6.43 -3.14 -4.91
N THR A 116 5.40 -3.74 -5.49
CA THR A 116 4.49 -3.07 -6.42
C THR A 116 3.20 -2.65 -5.71
N ASP A 117 2.67 -1.51 -6.11
CA ASP A 117 1.40 -1.01 -5.62
C ASP A 117 0.24 -1.60 -6.45
N HIS A 118 -1.01 -1.29 -6.08
CA HIS A 118 -2.22 -1.65 -6.81
C HIS A 118 -2.53 -3.16 -6.90
N GLU A 119 -1.95 -3.98 -6.02
CA GLU A 119 -2.23 -5.42 -5.95
C GLU A 119 -3.73 -5.66 -5.71
N GLU A 120 -4.27 -4.96 -4.72
CA GLU A 120 -5.66 -5.01 -4.24
C GLU A 120 -6.70 -4.51 -5.27
N VAL A 121 -6.27 -3.84 -6.34
CA VAL A 121 -7.15 -3.33 -7.42
C VAL A 121 -6.88 -4.02 -8.76
N GLY A 122 -6.14 -5.14 -8.76
CA GLY A 122 -5.94 -6.00 -9.93
C GLY A 122 -4.61 -5.80 -10.67
N SER A 123 -3.66 -5.04 -10.11
CA SER A 123 -2.27 -4.89 -10.58
C SER A 123 -2.07 -4.30 -11.99
N ALA A 124 -3.14 -3.93 -12.69
CA ALA A 124 -3.13 -3.39 -14.04
C ALA A 124 -2.88 -1.86 -14.05
N SER A 125 -1.75 -1.45 -13.51
CA SER A 125 -1.29 -0.05 -13.55
C SER A 125 0.19 0.02 -13.93
N ALA A 126 0.67 1.21 -14.30
CA ALA A 126 2.08 1.40 -14.67
C ALA A 126 3.05 0.97 -13.57
N ILE A 127 2.63 1.09 -12.30
CA ILE A 127 3.39 0.73 -11.09
C ILE A 127 2.96 -0.60 -10.46
N GLY A 128 1.98 -1.28 -11.07
CA GLY A 128 1.48 -2.58 -10.63
C GLY A 128 2.33 -3.73 -11.12
N ALA A 129 2.13 -4.92 -10.55
CA ALA A 129 2.87 -6.13 -10.93
C ALA A 129 2.69 -6.53 -12.41
N GLN A 130 1.59 -6.13 -13.06
CA GLN A 130 1.37 -6.35 -14.50
C GLN A 130 1.82 -5.17 -15.36
N GLY A 131 2.38 -4.12 -14.75
CA GLY A 131 2.91 -2.95 -15.43
C GLY A 131 4.28 -3.20 -16.08
N PRO A 132 4.72 -2.30 -16.98
CA PRO A 132 6.00 -2.43 -17.68
C PRO A 132 7.22 -2.16 -16.78
N MET A 133 7.02 -1.52 -15.62
CA MET A 133 8.10 -0.99 -14.77
C MET A 133 9.19 -2.02 -14.46
N LEU A 134 8.81 -3.24 -14.03
CA LEU A 134 9.78 -4.27 -13.68
C LEU A 134 10.59 -4.74 -14.89
N MET A 135 9.91 -4.95 -16.02
CA MET A 135 10.56 -5.39 -17.25
C MET A 135 11.49 -4.31 -17.81
N ASP A 136 11.08 -3.05 -17.78
CA ASP A 136 11.91 -1.93 -18.22
C ASP A 136 13.15 -1.76 -17.33
N ALA A 137 13.00 -1.89 -16.01
CA ALA A 137 14.11 -1.83 -15.06
C ALA A 137 15.12 -2.97 -15.29
N LEU A 138 14.64 -4.21 -15.40
CA LEU A 138 15.48 -5.38 -15.68
C LEU A 138 16.18 -5.28 -17.03
N THR A 139 15.47 -4.81 -18.05
CA THR A 139 16.01 -4.61 -19.40
C THR A 139 17.14 -3.59 -19.38
N ARG A 140 16.93 -2.44 -18.73
CA ARG A 140 17.94 -1.39 -18.63
C ARG A 140 19.16 -1.84 -17.83
N TRP A 141 18.97 -2.63 -16.78
CA TRP A 141 20.06 -3.24 -16.02
C TRP A 141 20.90 -4.20 -16.86
N CYS A 142 20.24 -5.08 -17.63
CA CYS A 142 20.92 -6.01 -18.53
C CYS A 142 21.73 -5.27 -19.60
N LEU A 143 21.17 -4.21 -20.20
CA LEU A 143 21.86 -3.41 -21.22
C LEU A 143 23.13 -2.73 -20.68
N ILE A 144 23.12 -2.22 -19.45
CA ILE A 144 24.28 -1.56 -18.84
C ILE A 144 25.38 -2.55 -18.47
N ARG A 145 25.01 -3.75 -17.99
CA ARG A 145 25.98 -4.73 -17.46
C ARG A 145 26.50 -5.73 -18.49
N CYS A 146 25.72 -6.08 -19.51
CA CYS A 146 26.06 -7.17 -20.42
C CYS A 146 26.53 -6.73 -21.81
N SER A 147 26.59 -5.43 -22.11
CA SER A 147 26.98 -4.92 -23.44
C SER A 147 26.15 -5.53 -24.59
N ILE A 148 24.89 -5.87 -24.33
CA ILE A 148 23.98 -6.49 -25.29
C ILE A 148 23.37 -5.38 -26.17
N SER A 149 23.35 -5.59 -27.48
CA SER A 149 22.75 -4.65 -28.43
C SER A 149 21.22 -4.78 -28.46
N SER A 150 20.50 -3.66 -28.64
CA SER A 150 19.03 -3.62 -28.62
C SER A 150 18.34 -4.56 -29.61
N SER A 151 19.05 -5.05 -30.64
CA SER A 151 18.54 -5.96 -31.68
C SER A 151 18.42 -7.42 -31.25
N GLU A 152 18.99 -7.83 -30.11
CA GLU A 152 18.94 -9.22 -29.65
C GLU A 152 17.73 -9.51 -28.75
N MET A 153 16.98 -8.47 -28.34
CA MET A 153 15.90 -8.55 -27.36
C MET A 153 14.56 -8.94 -28.00
N ASN A 154 14.37 -10.23 -28.32
CA ASN A 154 13.13 -10.74 -28.92
C ASN A 154 12.10 -11.14 -27.82
N PRO A 155 10.80 -10.77 -27.88
CA PRO A 155 9.81 -11.04 -26.82
C PRO A 155 9.53 -12.53 -26.57
N GLY A 156 9.86 -13.41 -27.53
CA GLY A 156 9.73 -14.86 -27.41
C GLY A 156 10.95 -15.58 -26.81
N CYS A 157 12.01 -14.85 -26.47
CA CYS A 157 13.29 -15.42 -26.01
C CYS A 157 13.46 -15.25 -24.50
N SER A 158 12.43 -15.56 -23.71
CA SER A 158 12.42 -15.40 -22.25
C SER A 158 13.28 -16.41 -21.48
N ARG A 159 13.97 -17.34 -22.17
CA ARG A 159 14.80 -18.38 -21.53
C ARG A 159 16.30 -18.27 -21.78
N SER A 160 16.76 -17.43 -22.70
CA SER A 160 18.15 -17.50 -23.20
C SER A 160 18.92 -16.18 -23.24
N ILE A 161 18.29 -15.03 -22.92
CA ILE A 161 18.96 -13.71 -22.90
C ILE A 161 19.05 -13.11 -21.48
N MET A 162 18.65 -13.85 -20.44
CA MET A 162 19.12 -13.54 -19.09
C MET A 162 20.41 -14.33 -18.83
N PRO A 163 21.61 -13.72 -18.88
CA PRO A 163 22.82 -14.35 -18.33
C PRO A 163 22.72 -14.46 -16.79
N MET A 164 21.70 -13.87 -16.17
CA MET A 164 21.32 -14.05 -14.78
C MET A 164 20.44 -15.29 -14.63
N ARG A 165 21.02 -16.39 -14.14
CA ARG A 165 20.21 -17.46 -13.53
C ARG A 165 19.55 -16.87 -12.28
N CYS A 166 18.31 -16.38 -12.40
CA CYS A 166 17.46 -16.22 -11.23
C CYS A 166 17.23 -17.62 -10.64
N THR A 167 17.98 -17.95 -9.60
CA THR A 167 17.94 -19.29 -9.00
C THR A 167 16.71 -19.48 -8.14
N ARG A 168 16.12 -18.40 -7.59
CA ARG A 168 14.92 -18.42 -6.75
C ARG A 168 14.12 -17.12 -6.89
N THR A 169 12.82 -17.26 -7.15
CA THR A 169 11.83 -16.19 -7.03
C THR A 169 10.85 -16.56 -5.92
N MET A 170 10.59 -15.65 -4.99
CA MET A 170 9.63 -15.85 -3.91
C MET A 170 8.60 -14.70 -3.91
N ARG A 171 7.32 -15.05 -4.00
CA ARG A 171 6.20 -14.11 -3.79
C ARG A 171 5.76 -14.24 -2.34
N ILE A 172 5.70 -13.13 -1.62
CA ILE A 172 5.33 -13.08 -0.21
C ILE A 172 4.07 -12.22 -0.07
N SER A 173 3.02 -12.82 0.49
CA SER A 173 1.74 -12.17 0.78
C SER A 173 1.16 -12.82 2.04
N MET A 174 0.37 -12.06 2.80
CA MET A 174 -0.22 -12.55 4.03
C MET A 174 -1.31 -13.59 3.72
N MET A 175 -1.40 -14.64 4.55
CA MET A 175 -2.42 -15.67 4.42
C MET A 175 -3.42 -15.58 5.56
N SER A 176 -4.69 -15.87 5.27
CA SER A 176 -5.73 -15.96 6.30
C SER A 176 -5.45 -17.11 7.25
N ILE A 177 -5.48 -16.82 8.56
CA ILE A 177 -5.44 -17.83 9.62
C ILE A 177 -6.86 -18.24 10.02
N THR A 178 -7.00 -19.43 10.58
CA THR A 178 -8.28 -19.90 11.12
C THR A 178 -8.75 -19.00 12.26
N ALA A 179 -9.97 -18.46 12.15
CA ALA A 179 -10.61 -17.67 13.18
C ALA A 179 -11.57 -18.56 14.02
N PRO A 180 -11.28 -18.82 15.31
CA PRO A 180 -12.07 -19.76 16.14
C PRO A 180 -13.56 -19.39 16.28
N ASN A 181 -13.87 -18.11 16.13
CA ASN A 181 -15.25 -17.60 16.20
C ASN A 181 -16.06 -17.89 14.94
N TRP A 182 -15.42 -18.24 13.82
CA TRP A 182 -16.06 -18.54 12.54
C TRP A 182 -16.16 -20.03 12.24
N GLU A 183 -15.41 -20.88 12.96
CA GLU A 183 -15.54 -22.34 12.90
C GLU A 183 -16.86 -22.84 13.49
N ARG A 184 -17.42 -22.12 14.47
CA ARG A 184 -18.74 -22.42 15.05
C ARG A 184 -19.93 -21.96 14.21
N ALA A 185 -19.69 -21.20 13.14
CA ALA A 185 -20.72 -20.62 12.28
C ALA A 185 -20.93 -21.40 10.95
N ARG A 186 -20.29 -22.57 10.80
CA ARG A 186 -20.50 -23.51 9.68
C ARG A 186 -21.18 -24.78 10.14
#